data_AF-A0A1G1EAC4-F1
#
_entry.id   AF-A0A1G1EAC4-F1
#
_cell.length_a   1.000
_cell.length_b   1.000
_cell.length_c   1.000
_cell.angle_alpha   90.00
_cell.angle_beta   90.00
_cell.angle_gamma   90.00
#
_symmetry.space_group_name_H-M   'P 1'
#
loop_
_entity.id
_entity.type
_entity.pdbx_description
1 polymer ?
#
loop_
_entity_poly.entity_id
_entity_poly.type
_entity_poly.pdbx_seq_one_letter_code
_entity_poly.pdbx_strand_id
1 'polypeptide(L)' 'MLPVKGFIGVFKKIHEMADRELSEGHIQEDLMALQLRLELGEINREEYDTAEEKLLEQLDELRR' A
#
# COMPACT_ATOMS: atom_id res chain seq x y z
N MET A 1 1.64 -3.31 -22.23
CA MET A 1 0.64 -2.49 -21.51
C MET A 1 1.18 -2.29 -20.11
N LEU A 2 1.45 -1.05 -19.69
CA LEU A 2 1.99 -0.76 -18.36
C LEU A 2 1.00 -1.21 -17.26
N PRO A 3 1.46 -1.63 -16.08
CA PRO A 3 0.61 -2.08 -14.97
C PRO A 3 0.02 -0.88 -14.22
N VAL A 4 -0.63 0.04 -14.94
CA VAL A 4 -1.14 1.31 -14.38
C VAL A 4 -2.24 1.06 -13.32
N LYS A 5 -2.85 -0.13 -13.32
CA LYS A 5 -3.87 -0.51 -12.33
C LYS A 5 -3.32 -0.64 -10.89
N GLY A 6 -2.04 -1.01 -10.73
CA GLY A 6 -1.45 -1.19 -9.39
C GLY A 6 -1.33 0.13 -8.63
N PHE A 7 -0.67 1.12 -9.26
CA PHE A 7 -0.48 2.45 -8.66
C PHE A 7 -1.78 3.17 -8.36
N ILE A 8 -2.77 3.12 -9.25
CA ILE A 8 -4.07 3.78 -9.03
C ILE A 8 -4.80 3.19 -7.82
N GLY A 9 -4.71 1.87 -7.61
CA GLY A 9 -5.32 1.19 -6.46
C GLY A 9 -4.67 1.61 -5.14
N VAL A 10 -3.33 1.60 -5.11
CA VAL A 10 -2.54 2.00 -3.93
C VAL A 10 -2.76 3.47 -3.60
N PHE A 11 -2.66 4.36 -4.59
CA PHE A 11 -2.94 5.79 -4.40
C PHE A 11 -4.35 6.06 -3.90
N LYS A 12 -5.35 5.31 -4.39
CA LYS A 12 -6.73 5.46 -3.93
C LYS A 12 -6.90 5.02 -2.47
N LYS A 13 -6.31 3.87 -2.09
CA LYS A 13 -6.28 3.41 -0.69
C LYS A 13 -5.58 4.43 0.22
N ILE A 14 -4.41 4.93 -0.20
CA ILE A 14 -3.66 5.99 0.49
C ILE A 14 -4.45 7.30 0.58
N HIS A 15 -5.20 7.67 -0.45
CA HIS A 15 -5.99 8.91 -0.42
C HIS A 15 -7.21 8.79 0.48
N GLU A 16 -7.89 7.63 0.48
CA GLU A 16 -8.93 7.29 1.46
C GLU A 16 -8.35 7.22 2.89
N MET A 17 -7.04 7.11 3.03
CA MET A 17 -6.29 7.12 4.29
C MET A 17 -5.92 8.52 4.79
N ALA A 18 -5.42 9.38 3.90
CA ALA A 18 -4.82 10.67 4.25
C ALA A 18 -5.72 11.71 4.96
N ASP A 19 -6.99 11.41 5.24
CA ASP A 19 -7.92 12.35 5.88
C ASP A 19 -7.65 12.61 7.39
N ARG A 20 -6.76 11.86 8.07
CA ARG A 20 -6.31 12.18 9.45
C ARG A 20 -4.82 11.91 9.71
N GLU A 21 -4.03 12.96 9.54
CA GLU A 21 -2.89 13.39 10.37
C GLU A 21 -1.87 12.33 10.89
N LEU A 22 -0.67 12.35 10.29
CA LEU A 22 0.65 11.90 10.77
C LEU A 22 0.84 10.42 11.18
N SER A 23 -0.14 9.71 11.75
CA SER A 23 0.02 8.29 12.12
C SER A 23 -0.04 7.34 10.91
N GLU A 24 -0.74 7.75 9.85
CA GLU A 24 -0.92 6.94 8.64
C GLU A 24 0.22 7.11 7.62
N GLY A 25 1.15 8.06 7.84
CA GLY A 25 2.24 8.38 6.91
C GLY A 25 3.24 7.24 6.70
N HIS A 26 3.54 6.48 7.75
CA HIS A 26 4.47 5.35 7.68
C HIS A 26 3.89 4.19 6.84
N ILE A 27 2.60 3.91 7.00
CA ILE A 27 1.89 2.87 6.24
C ILE A 27 1.81 3.27 4.76
N GLN A 28 1.60 4.55 4.47
CA GLN A 28 1.65 5.07 3.11
C GLN A 28 3.04 4.88 2.47
N GLU A 29 4.12 5.19 3.21
CA GLU A 29 5.50 4.97 2.74
C GLU A 29 5.78 3.48 2.48
N ASP A 30 5.31 2.59 3.36
CA ASP A 30 5.49 1.15 3.23
C ASP A 30 4.72 0.58 2.03
N LEU A 31 3.49 1.03 1.78
CA LEU A 31 2.71 0.64 0.59
C LEU A 31 3.39 1.09 -0.71
N MET A 32 3.96 2.31 -0.75
CA MET A 32 4.70 2.79 -1.91
C MET A 32 5.98 1.96 -2.14
N ALA A 33 6.72 1.65 -1.07
CA ALA A 33 7.91 0.81 -1.16
C ALA A 33 7.58 -0.60 -1.66
N LEU A 34 6.49 -1.19 -1.17
CA LEU A 34 6.01 -2.51 -1.59
C LEU A 34 5.65 -2.54 -3.09
N GLN A 35 4.98 -1.49 -3.57
CA GLN A 35 4.63 -1.35 -4.99
C GLN A 35 5.87 -1.22 -5.88
N LEU A 36 6.89 -0.47 -5.45
CA LEU A 36 8.15 -0.36 -6.18
C LEU A 36 8.87 -1.71 -6.27
N ARG A 37 8.91 -2.48 -5.18
CA ARG A 37 9.53 -3.81 -5.15
C ARG A 37 8.87 -4.79 -6.13
N LEU A 38 7.54 -4.73 -6.24
CA LEU A 38 6.79 -5.52 -7.23
C LEU A 38 7.18 -5.12 -8.67
N GLU A 39 7.34 -3.83 -8.95
CA GLU A 39 7.74 -3.34 -10.27
C GLU A 39 9.17 -3.73 -10.65
N LEU A 40 10.07 -3.70 -9.69
CA LEU A 40 11.45 -4.16 -9.86
C LEU A 40 11.56 -5.68 -9.99
N GLY A 41 10.46 -6.41 -9.77
CA GLY A 41 10.42 -7.88 -9.79
C GLY A 41 11.13 -8.50 -8.59
N GLU A 42 11.38 -7.74 -7.53
CA GLU A 42 11.98 -8.21 -6.28
C GLU A 42 11.00 -9.05 -5.46
N ILE A 43 9.71 -8.81 -5.65
CA ILE A 43 8.61 -9.63 -5.11
C ILE A 43 7.65 -9.95 -6.24
N ASN A 44 6.94 -11.07 -6.10
CA ASN A 44 5.85 -11.43 -6.99
C ASN A 44 4.51 -10.85 -6.48
N ARG A 45 3.45 -11.07 -7.26
CA ARG A 45 2.10 -10.57 -6.94
C ARG A 45 1.52 -11.14 -5.66
N GLU A 46 1.73 -12.43 -5.39
CA GLU A 46 1.19 -13.09 -4.18
C GLU A 46 1.87 -12.56 -2.91
N GLU A 47 3.18 -12.34 -2.98
CA GLU A 47 3.96 -11.71 -1.91
C GLU A 47 3.53 -10.25 -1.67
N TYR A 48 3.26 -9.51 -2.76
CA TYR A 48 2.71 -8.17 -2.69
C TYR A 48 1.33 -8.17 -2.01
N ASP A 49 0.39 -9.00 -2.48
CA ASP A 49 -0.99 -9.02 -1.98
C ASP A 49 -1.01 -9.38 -0.48
N THR A 50 -0.18 -10.34 -0.04
CA THR A 50 -0.05 -10.73 1.37
C THR A 50 0.50 -9.60 2.25
N ALA A 51 1.47 -8.83 1.75
CA ALA A 51 2.05 -7.74 2.50
C ALA A 51 1.15 -6.49 2.51
N GLU A 52 0.43 -6.23 1.41
CA GLU A 52 -0.57 -5.18 1.32
C GLU A 52 -1.70 -5.40 2.33
N GLU A 53 -2.21 -6.63 2.43
CA GLU A 53 -3.28 -6.98 3.38
C GLU A 53 -2.86 -6.69 4.83
N LYS A 54 -1.64 -7.07 5.22
CA LYS A 54 -1.12 -6.81 6.58
C LYS A 54 -0.99 -5.32 6.90
N LEU A 55 -0.50 -4.51 5.96
CA LEU A 55 -0.38 -3.07 6.14
C LEU A 55 -1.75 -2.41 6.32
N LEU A 56 -2.77 -2.93 5.62
CA LEU A 56 -4.14 -2.45 5.74
C LEU A 56 -4.83 -2.94 7.02
N GLU A 57 -4.55 -4.15 7.50
CA GLU A 57 -5.02 -4.62 8.81
C GLU A 57 -4.47 -3.74 9.94
N GLN A 58 -3.18 -3.41 9.91
CA GLN A 58 -2.55 -2.51 10.88
C GLN A 58 -3.19 -1.12 10.89
N LEU A 59 -3.53 -0.61 9.71
CA LEU A 59 -4.25 0.63 9.56
C LEU A 59 -5.66 0.56 10.17
N ASP A 60 -6.40 -0.52 9.90
CA ASP A 60 -7.74 -0.73 10.45
C ASP A 60 -7.72 -0.85 11.98
N GLU A 61 -6.67 -1.43 12.56
CA GLU A 61 -6.43 -1.45 14.01
C GLU A 61 -6.20 -0.04 14.59
N LEU A 62 -5.46 0.82 13.90
CA LEU A 62 -5.22 2.21 14.34
C LEU A 62 -6.48 3.09 14.32
N ARG A 63 -7.48 2.71 13.51
CA ARG A 63 -8.75 3.44 13.36
C ARG A 63 -9.84 3.01 14.33
N ARG A 64 -9.63 1.93 15.07
CA ARG A 64 -10.61 1.34 15.98
C ARG A 64 -10.52 1.94 17.38
#